data_AF-A0A7D7Z9M9-F1
#
_entry.id   AF-A0A7D7Z9M9-F1
#
_cell.length_a   1.000
_cell.length_b   1.000
_cell.length_c   1.000
_cell.angle_alpha   90.00
_cell.angle_beta   90.00
_cell.angle_gamma   90.00
#
_symmetry.space_group_name_H-M   'P 1'
#
loop_
_entity.id
_entity.type
_entity.pdbx_description
1 polymer ?
#
loop_
_entity_poly.entity_id
_entity_poly.type
_entity_poly.pdbx_seq_one_letter_code
_entity_poly.pdbx_strand_id
1 'polypeptide(L)'
;MELLISMKAEDINTTVFKQGTMMDMPSDQENGYFIMEIRDMNPEKVRILHEYAEKLQEVFEESEEYIIETSETGMKIKNKVDETKPYKKEWDKWADFAKRMHDKLEKYVYWEIIRPKD
;
A
#
# COMPACT_ATOMS: atom_id res chain seq x y z
N MET A 1 1.19 -11.43 -5.99
CA MET A 1 1.54 -10.00 -6.02
C MET A 1 2.41 -9.69 -4.82
N GLU A 2 3.42 -8.83 -4.93
CA GLU A 2 4.28 -8.47 -3.80
C GLU A 2 3.65 -7.34 -2.98
N LEU A 3 3.63 -7.49 -1.64
CA LEU A 3 3.26 -6.43 -0.71
C LEU A 3 4.51 -5.90 0.01
N LEU A 4 4.69 -4.59 -0.03
CA LEU A 4 5.70 -3.88 0.75
C LEU A 4 5.00 -2.95 1.72
N ILE A 5 5.44 -2.93 2.98
CA ILE A 5 4.91 -2.05 4.01
C ILE A 5 6.10 -1.31 4.61
N SER A 6 6.02 0.01 4.70
CA SER A 6 7.09 0.85 5.22
C SER A 6 6.52 2.09 5.89
N MET A 7 7.38 2.80 6.63
CA MET A 7 7.13 4.18 7.02
C MET A 7 8.20 5.05 6.37
N LYS A 8 7.82 6.21 5.84
CA LYS A 8 8.77 7.19 5.30
C LYS A 8 8.66 8.48 6.07
N ALA A 9 9.72 8.90 6.75
CA ALA A 9 9.84 10.27 7.23
C ALA A 9 10.15 11.24 6.07
N GLU A 10 9.50 12.41 5.99
CA GLU A 10 9.85 13.41 4.96
C GLU A 10 11.30 13.87 5.20
N ASP A 11 12.22 13.77 4.24
CA ASP A 11 12.30 14.69 3.11
C ASP A 11 12.20 14.05 1.71
N ILE A 12 11.75 14.89 0.78
CA ILE A 12 11.71 14.69 -0.66
C ILE A 12 13.15 14.53 -1.18
N ASN A 13 13.67 13.30 -1.31
CA ASN A 13 14.41 12.86 -2.50
C ASN A 13 14.99 11.45 -2.38
N THR A 14 15.23 10.88 -3.57
CA THR A 14 16.11 9.75 -3.88
C THR A 14 15.65 8.35 -3.45
N THR A 15 15.21 7.62 -4.47
CA THR A 15 15.77 6.32 -4.90
C THR A 15 16.15 5.34 -3.78
N VAL A 16 15.56 4.14 -3.84
CA VAL A 16 16.00 2.90 -3.18
C VAL A 16 15.49 2.68 -1.74
N PHE A 17 14.45 1.86 -1.60
CA PHE A 17 14.48 0.78 -0.61
C PHE A 17 14.48 -0.55 -1.38
N LYS A 18 15.70 -0.96 -1.73
CA LYS A 18 16.05 -2.32 -2.18
C LYS A 18 15.92 -3.25 -0.98
N GLN A 19 15.30 -4.41 -1.22
CA GLN A 19 15.40 -5.64 -0.43
C GLN A 19 15.34 -5.48 1.08
N GLY A 20 14.13 -5.61 1.62
CA GLY A 20 13.92 -5.87 3.04
C GLY A 20 12.71 -6.77 3.22
N THR A 21 12.92 -8.09 3.08
CA THR A 21 12.06 -9.09 3.72
C THR A 21 12.35 -9.03 5.22
N MET A 22 11.97 -7.96 5.91
CA MET A 22 12.13 -7.87 7.35
C MET A 22 11.21 -6.80 7.91
N MET A 23 10.35 -7.24 8.83
CA MET A 23 9.57 -6.41 9.74
C MET A 23 10.51 -5.64 10.69
N ASP A 24 11.39 -4.81 10.16
CA ASP A 24 12.29 -4.03 11.00
C ASP A 24 11.56 -2.79 11.48
N MET A 25 11.34 -2.77 12.79
CA MET A 25 10.74 -1.68 13.55
C MET A 25 11.66 -0.47 13.46
N PRO A 26 11.25 0.64 12.81
CA PRO A 26 12.04 1.86 12.83
C PRO A 26 12.02 2.41 14.25
N SER A 27 13.19 2.50 14.88
CA SER A 27 13.38 3.17 16.17
C SER A 27 13.07 4.66 16.00
N ASP A 28 12.03 5.14 16.68
CA ASP A 28 11.64 6.56 16.84
C ASP A 28 11.93 7.45 15.63
N GLN A 29 11.10 7.35 14.59
CA GLN A 29 11.10 8.31 13.48
C GLN A 29 9.87 9.20 13.60
N GLU A 30 10.08 10.44 14.07
CA GLU A 30 9.11 11.52 13.97
C GLU A 30 8.92 11.91 12.48
N ASN A 31 7.65 12.15 12.14
CA ASN A 31 7.08 12.70 10.91
C ASN A 31 7.27 11.88 9.63
N GLY A 32 6.26 11.05 9.30
CA GLY A 32 6.25 10.30 8.05
C GLY A 32 4.89 9.73 7.63
N TYR A 33 4.77 9.26 6.40
CA TYR A 33 3.60 8.48 5.98
C TYR A 33 3.82 7.00 6.30
N PHE A 34 2.79 6.33 6.78
CA PHE A 34 2.66 4.88 6.61
C PHE A 34 2.39 4.60 5.13
N ILE A 35 3.14 3.67 4.54
CA ILE A 35 3.07 3.36 3.11
C ILE A 35 2.88 1.86 2.94
N MET A 36 1.96 1.50 2.06
CA MET A 36 1.85 0.16 1.50
C MET A 36 1.98 0.26 -0.01
N GLU A 37 2.74 -0.64 -0.61
CA GLU A 37 2.90 -0.77 -2.05
C GLU A 37 2.56 -2.20 -2.45
N ILE A 38 1.68 -2.34 -3.42
CA ILE A 38 1.39 -3.62 -4.06
C ILE A 38 1.89 -3.55 -5.49
N ARG A 39 2.80 -4.46 -5.85
CA ARG A 39 3.41 -4.49 -7.17
C ARG A 39 3.40 -5.90 -7.78
N ASP A 40 3.40 -5.95 -9.10
CA ASP A 40 3.54 -7.18 -9.87
C ASP A 40 4.24 -6.88 -11.20
N MET A 41 4.83 -7.90 -11.80
CA MET A 41 5.50 -7.81 -13.11
C MET A 41 4.58 -8.25 -14.25
N ASN A 42 3.45 -8.89 -13.94
CA ASN A 42 2.46 -9.29 -14.93
C ASN A 42 1.57 -8.08 -15.32
N PRO A 43 1.54 -7.68 -16.61
CA PRO A 43 0.78 -6.51 -17.06
C PRO A 43 -0.73 -6.58 -16.78
N GLU A 44 -1.35 -7.75 -16.83
CA GLU A 44 -2.79 -7.90 -16.54
C GLU A 44 -3.08 -7.64 -15.06
N LYS A 45 -2.19 -8.10 -14.18
CA LYS A 45 -2.30 -7.83 -12.75
C LYS A 45 -2.07 -6.36 -12.46
N VAL A 46 -1.08 -5.73 -13.07
CA VAL A 46 -0.82 -4.28 -12.94
C VAL A 46 -2.05 -3.46 -13.37
N ARG A 47 -2.67 -3.82 -14.49
CA ARG A 47 -3.91 -3.20 -14.96
C ARG A 47 -5.03 -3.30 -13.91
N ILE A 48 -5.20 -4.48 -13.29
CA ILE A 48 -6.18 -4.67 -12.20
C ILE A 48 -5.82 -3.83 -10.96
N LEU A 49 -4.54 -3.72 -10.62
CA LEU A 49 -4.08 -2.86 -9.52
C LEU A 49 -4.44 -1.38 -9.78
N HIS A 50 -4.32 -0.90 -11.01
CA HIS A 50 -4.71 0.47 -11.39
C HIS A 50 -6.23 0.66 -11.31
N GLU A 51 -7.02 -0.25 -11.86
CA GLU A 51 -8.49 -0.20 -11.75
C GLU A 51 -8.96 -0.23 -10.28
N TYR A 52 -8.27 -0.99 -9.44
CA TYR A 52 -8.57 -1.05 -8.01
C TYR A 52 -8.18 0.25 -7.31
N ALA A 53 -7.05 0.85 -7.67
CA ALA A 53 -6.61 2.14 -7.14
C ALA A 53 -7.60 3.27 -7.47
N GLU A 54 -8.13 3.32 -8.69
CA GLU A 54 -9.17 4.29 -9.09
C GLU A 54 -10.43 4.14 -8.24
N LYS A 55 -10.93 2.90 -8.07
CA LYS A 55 -12.09 2.63 -7.19
C LYS A 55 -11.83 3.03 -5.74
N LEU A 56 -10.62 2.81 -5.25
CA LEU A 56 -10.26 3.23 -3.90
C LEU A 56 -10.18 4.76 -3.78
N GLN A 57 -9.72 5.46 -4.82
CA GLN A 57 -9.74 6.93 -4.84
C GLN A 57 -11.17 7.46 -4.74
N GLU A 58 -12.14 6.87 -5.46
CA GLU A 58 -13.56 7.23 -5.34
C GLU A 58 -14.11 6.99 -3.92
N VAL A 59 -13.73 5.86 -3.29
CA VAL A 59 -14.20 5.52 -1.93
C VAL A 59 -13.58 6.42 -0.86
N PHE A 60 -12.33 6.84 -1.05
CA PHE A 60 -11.61 7.68 -0.10
C PHE A 60 -11.60 9.16 -0.48
N GLU A 61 -12.35 9.58 -1.50
CA GLU A 61 -12.41 10.97 -1.96
C GLU A 61 -12.85 11.94 -0.85
N GLU A 62 -13.63 11.45 0.11
CA GLU A 62 -14.07 12.21 1.30
C GLU A 62 -13.13 12.09 2.51
N SER A 63 -12.09 11.26 2.43
CA SER A 63 -11.14 11.00 3.52
C SER A 63 -9.78 11.63 3.21
N GLU A 64 -9.46 12.73 3.89
CA GLU A 64 -8.13 13.35 3.84
C GLU A 64 -7.01 12.46 4.44
N GLU A 65 -7.36 11.27 4.91
CA GLU A 65 -6.46 10.37 5.64
C GLU A 65 -5.61 9.50 4.70
N TYR A 66 -6.07 9.24 3.47
CA TYR A 66 -5.42 8.32 2.53
C TYR A 66 -5.03 9.00 1.22
N ILE A 67 -3.78 8.80 0.80
CA ILE A 67 -3.29 9.23 -0.52
C ILE A 67 -3.00 7.99 -1.34
N ILE A 68 -3.60 7.89 -2.52
CA ILE A 68 -3.42 6.77 -3.44
C ILE A 68 -2.66 7.21 -4.68
N GLU A 69 -1.60 6.48 -5.00
CA GLU A 69 -0.77 6.70 -6.17
C GLU A 69 -0.65 5.40 -6.98
N THR A 70 -0.58 5.52 -8.30
CA THR A 70 -0.25 4.41 -9.19
C THR A 70 1.17 4.55 -9.71
N SER A 71 1.79 3.43 -10.07
CA SER A 71 3.10 3.37 -10.71
C SER A 71 3.08 2.37 -11.85
N GLU A 72 4.12 2.33 -12.67
CA GLU A 72 4.25 1.36 -13.78
C GLU A 72 4.15 -0.11 -13.34
N THR A 73 4.38 -0.39 -12.05
CA THR A 73 4.41 -1.77 -11.52
C THR A 73 3.28 -2.06 -10.54
N GLY A 74 2.39 -1.10 -10.24
CA GLY A 74 1.28 -1.33 -9.32
C GLY A 74 0.74 -0.07 -8.65
N MET A 75 0.40 -0.17 -7.36
CA MET A 75 -0.24 0.92 -6.60
C MET A 75 0.38 1.12 -5.22
N LYS A 76 0.22 2.33 -4.69
CA LYS A 76 0.67 2.76 -3.37
C LYS A 76 -0.48 3.43 -2.62
N ILE A 77 -0.61 3.11 -1.34
CA ILE A 77 -1.50 3.82 -0.42
C ILE A 77 -0.65 4.38 0.70
N LYS A 78 -0.84 5.66 0.99
CA LYS A 78 -0.16 6.37 2.07
C LYS A 78 -1.19 6.84 3.08
N ASN A 79 -0.87 6.74 4.36
CA ASN A 79 -1.66 7.28 5.45
C ASN A 79 -0.74 8.11 6.35
N LYS A 80 -1.17 9.32 6.68
CA LYS A 80 -0.33 10.24 7.47
C LYS A 80 -0.24 9.73 8.90
N VAL A 81 0.98 9.61 9.44
CA VAL A 81 1.15 9.22 10.85
C VAL A 81 0.59 10.32 11.75
N ASP A 82 -0.23 9.92 12.72
CA ASP A 82 -0.73 10.78 13.79
C ASP A 82 0.23 10.73 14.98
N GLU A 83 1.01 11.80 15.14
CA GLU A 83 2.02 11.97 16.19
C GLU A 83 1.45 11.97 17.61
N THR A 84 0.14 12.20 17.76
CA THR A 84 -0.51 12.20 19.07
C THR A 84 -0.83 10.78 19.57
N LYS A 85 -0.71 9.77 18.70
CA LYS A 85 -1.04 8.37 19.00
C LYS A 85 0.21 7.53 19.22
N PRO A 86 0.10 6.44 20.03
CA PRO A 86 1.21 5.51 20.19
C PRO A 86 1.60 4.85 18.87
N TYR A 87 2.77 5.21 18.34
CA TYR A 87 3.27 4.76 17.05
C TYR A 87 3.10 3.26 16.80
N LYS A 88 3.55 2.42 17.73
CA LYS A 88 3.47 0.95 17.61
C LYS A 88 2.04 0.47 17.35
N LYS A 89 1.06 1.06 18.03
CA LYS A 89 -0.35 0.69 17.87
C LYS A 89 -0.88 1.09 16.50
N GLU A 90 -0.48 2.25 15.98
CA GLU A 90 -0.89 2.69 14.64
C GLU A 90 -0.16 1.91 13.54
N TRP A 91 1.11 1.56 13.74
CA TRP A 91 1.84 0.65 12.86
C TRP A 91 1.20 -0.73 12.78
N ASP A 92 0.84 -1.34 13.92
CA ASP A 92 0.18 -2.65 13.93
C ASP A 92 -1.16 -2.61 13.17
N LYS A 93 -1.95 -1.55 13.38
CA LYS A 93 -3.18 -1.31 12.61
C LYS A 93 -2.92 -1.15 11.11
N TRP A 94 -1.88 -0.40 10.74
CA TRP A 94 -1.50 -0.19 9.35
C TRP A 94 -1.08 -1.50 8.68
N ALA A 95 -0.24 -2.29 9.35
CA ALA A 95 0.20 -3.58 8.86
C ALA A 95 -0.98 -4.54 8.67
N ASP A 96 -1.91 -4.58 9.61
CA ASP A 96 -3.15 -5.37 9.51
C ASP A 96 -4.07 -4.87 8.39
N PHE A 97 -4.15 -3.56 8.17
CA PHE A 97 -4.89 -2.98 7.06
C PHE A 97 -4.26 -3.39 5.73
N ALA A 98 -2.97 -3.17 5.56
CA ALA A 98 -2.23 -3.48 4.34
C ALA A 98 -2.32 -4.96 3.97
N LYS A 99 -2.18 -5.86 4.96
CA LYS A 99 -2.34 -7.30 4.76
C LYS A 99 -3.75 -7.67 4.32
N ARG A 100 -4.78 -7.14 4.98
CA ARG A 100 -6.18 -7.41 4.58
C ARG A 100 -6.50 -6.90 3.18
N MET A 101 -5.96 -5.75 2.81
CA MET A 101 -6.10 -5.19 1.47
C MET A 101 -5.43 -6.09 0.42
N HIS A 102 -4.19 -6.51 0.67
CA HIS A 102 -3.46 -7.43 -0.20
C HIS A 102 -4.18 -8.78 -0.36
N ASP A 103 -4.63 -9.41 0.74
CA ASP A 103 -5.36 -10.68 0.70
C ASP A 103 -6.66 -10.59 -0.10
N LYS A 104 -7.40 -9.47 0.03
CA LYS A 104 -8.62 -9.23 -0.76
C LYS A 104 -8.29 -9.07 -2.24
N LEU A 105 -7.23 -8.35 -2.56
CA LEU A 105 -6.82 -8.07 -3.92
C LEU A 105 -6.26 -9.32 -4.61
N GLU A 106 -5.49 -10.15 -3.91
CA GLU A 106 -5.04 -11.46 -4.42
C GLU A 106 -6.23 -12.34 -4.80
N LYS A 107 -7.25 -12.40 -3.94
CA LYS A 107 -8.49 -13.12 -4.25
C LYS A 107 -9.21 -12.52 -5.45
N TYR A 108 -9.36 -11.20 -5.50
CA TYR A 108 -10.02 -10.51 -6.61
C TYR A 108 -9.32 -10.78 -7.94
N VAL A 109 -7.99 -10.64 -7.98
CA VAL A 109 -7.16 -10.92 -9.16
C VAL A 109 -7.25 -12.40 -9.57
N TYR A 110 -7.26 -13.32 -8.60
CA TYR A 110 -7.49 -14.74 -8.89
C TYR A 110 -8.83 -14.94 -9.62
N TRP A 111 -9.90 -14.32 -9.14
CA TRP A 111 -11.23 -14.43 -9.76
C TRP A 111 -11.31 -13.75 -11.13
N GLU A 112 -10.71 -12.58 -11.32
CA GLU A 112 -10.74 -11.83 -12.58
C GLU A 112 -9.93 -12.50 -13.70
N ILE A 113 -8.83 -13.20 -13.37
CA ILE A 113 -7.95 -13.80 -14.37
C ILE A 113 -8.34 -15.26 -14.68
N ILE A 114 -8.78 -16.02 -13.68
CA ILE A 114 -9.01 -17.48 -13.85
C ILE A 114 -10.45 -17.80 -14.22
N ARG A 115 -11.42 -16.95 -13.89
CA ARG A 115 -12.81 -17.22 -14.25
C ARG A 115 -13.02 -16.90 -15.74
N PRO A 116 -13.56 -17.83 -16.55
CA PRO A 116 -13.89 -17.53 -17.93
C PRO A 116 -14.88 -16.35 -17.93
N LYS A 117 -14.59 -15.34 -18.77
CA LYS A 117 -15.57 -14.30 -19.09
C LYS A 117 -16.68 -15.00 -19.89
N ASP A 118 -17.75 -15.36 -19.20
CA ASP A 118 -19.00 -15.82 -19.82
C ASP A 118 -19.60 -14.72 -20.71
#